data_AF-A0A242K2R5-F1
#
_entry.id   AF-A0A242K2R5-F1
#
_cell.length_a   1.000
_cell.length_b   1.000
_cell.length_c   1.000
_cell.angle_alpha   90.00
_cell.angle_beta   90.00
_cell.angle_gamma   90.00
#
_symmetry.space_group_name_H-M   'P 1'
#
loop_
_entity.id
_entity.type
_entity.pdbx_description
1 polymer ?
#
loop_
_entity_poly.entity_id
_entity_poly.type
_entity_poly.pdbx_seq_one_letter_code
_entity_poly.pdbx_strand_id
1 'polypeptide(L)'
;MPFINLHQHSENRGFGYGHNVIFRQLTTKYGIVFNPDVLVTKEALDAMINRIRANDELAMVCPKVLNEDGTIQYLVRQKLDVFDYMLRFIPFNFVRKLFDKRLAYYECRDLSDEETTYIRMGSGCFMLLDTKKFNDIGGFDERFFMYFEDNDLCLRFEQAGQKILYTPFEPVIHIYEKAAHKSVPLFNIFMKSMYRFFNKWGWRFF
;
A
#
# COMPACT_ATOMS: atom_id res chain seq x y z
N MET A 1 25.17 17.81 0.42
CA MET A 1 23.86 17.71 -0.28
C MET A 1 22.80 18.27 0.66
N PRO A 2 21.76 18.95 0.14
CA PRO A 2 20.64 19.39 0.98
C PRO A 2 19.98 18.19 1.66
N PHE A 3 19.48 18.38 2.88
CA PHE A 3 18.81 17.33 3.67
C PHE A 3 17.40 17.01 3.13
N ILE A 4 16.78 17.95 2.42
CA ILE A 4 15.49 17.81 1.73
C ILE A 4 15.63 18.41 0.32
N ASN A 5 15.10 17.69 -0.68
CA ASN A 5 14.89 18.20 -2.03
C ASN A 5 13.39 18.29 -2.29
N LEU A 6 12.89 19.47 -2.67
CA LEU A 6 11.49 19.68 -3.04
C LEU A 6 11.35 19.59 -4.56
N HIS A 7 10.46 18.71 -5.03
CA HIS A 7 10.11 18.57 -6.44
C HIS A 7 8.69 19.07 -6.67
N GLN A 8 8.54 20.16 -7.42
CA GLN A 8 7.24 20.73 -7.77
C GLN A 8 6.91 20.44 -9.23
N HIS A 9 5.66 20.03 -9.47
CA HIS A 9 5.13 19.80 -10.80
C HIS A 9 4.06 20.85 -11.14
N SER A 10 3.92 21.17 -12.42
CA SER A 10 2.89 22.10 -12.92
C SER A 10 1.48 21.52 -12.84
N GLU A 11 1.35 20.20 -12.78
CA GLU A 11 0.08 19.48 -12.70
C GLU A 11 0.15 18.32 -11.68
N ASN A 12 -0.98 18.04 -11.03
CA ASN A 12 -1.14 16.85 -10.20
C ASN A 12 -1.63 15.70 -11.07
N ARG A 13 -0.79 14.68 -11.27
CA ARG A 13 -1.11 13.47 -12.04
C ARG A 13 -1.36 12.24 -11.17
N GLY A 14 -1.44 12.43 -9.86
CA GLY A 14 -1.76 11.37 -8.92
C GLY A 14 -0.57 10.79 -8.17
N PHE A 15 -0.89 9.91 -7.21
CA PHE A 15 0.03 9.34 -6.24
C PHE A 15 1.17 8.57 -6.91
N GLY A 16 0.85 7.63 -7.80
CA GLY A 16 1.84 6.80 -8.46
C GLY A 16 2.80 7.59 -9.36
N TYR A 17 2.29 8.60 -10.07
CA TYR A 17 3.11 9.47 -10.92
C TYR A 17 4.19 10.21 -10.13
N GLY A 18 3.80 10.84 -9.01
CA GLY A 18 4.74 11.60 -8.18
C GLY A 18 5.89 10.72 -7.68
N HIS A 19 5.56 9.51 -7.21
CA HIS A 19 6.57 8.55 -6.76
C HIS A 19 7.44 8.04 -7.90
N ASN A 20 6.88 7.74 -9.08
CA ASN A 20 7.65 7.33 -10.25
C ASN A 20 8.72 8.35 -10.64
N VAL A 21 8.40 9.64 -10.60
CA VAL A 21 9.36 10.70 -10.93
C VAL A 21 10.58 10.63 -10.01
N ILE A 22 10.36 10.44 -8.71
CA ILE A 22 11.44 10.36 -7.72
C ILE A 22 12.21 9.04 -7.86
N PHE A 23 11.53 7.89 -7.93
CA PHE A 23 12.16 6.57 -8.01
C PHE A 23 13.05 6.37 -9.24
N ARG A 24 12.74 7.04 -10.35
CA ARG A 24 13.60 7.04 -11.56
C ARG A 24 14.90 7.83 -11.38
N GLN A 25 14.97 8.72 -10.39
CA GLN A 25 16.14 9.55 -10.09
C GLN A 25 16.95 9.01 -8.91
N LEU A 26 16.41 8.03 -8.17
CA LEU A 26 17.10 7.45 -7.01
C LEU A 26 18.35 6.69 -7.46
N THR A 27 19.46 6.98 -6.80
CA THR A 27 20.72 6.23 -6.92
C THR A 27 20.89 5.23 -5.78
N THR A 28 20.03 5.28 -4.76
CA THR A 28 20.02 4.37 -3.62
C THR A 28 19.42 3.03 -3.99
N LYS A 29 19.97 1.93 -3.43
CA LYS A 29 19.44 0.57 -3.65
C LYS A 29 18.00 0.42 -3.15
N TYR A 30 17.65 1.13 -2.08
CA TYR A 30 16.30 1.12 -1.51
C TYR A 30 15.69 2.51 -1.55
N GLY A 31 14.37 2.56 -1.74
CA GLY A 31 13.54 3.76 -1.68
C GLY A 31 12.30 3.50 -0.83
N ILE A 32 11.66 4.55 -0.33
CA ILE A 32 10.46 4.45 0.50
C ILE A 32 9.34 5.25 -0.15
N VAL A 33 8.17 4.63 -0.26
CA VAL A 33 6.90 5.30 -0.50
C VAL A 33 6.22 5.43 0.86
N PHE A 34 5.81 6.63 1.25
CA PHE A 34 5.09 6.83 2.50
C PHE A 34 4.17 8.05 2.42
N ASN A 35 3.09 8.02 3.18
CA ASN A 35 2.23 9.19 3.34
C ASN A 35 2.90 10.23 4.26
N PRO A 36 2.63 11.53 4.08
CA PRO A 36 3.26 12.61 4.86
C PRO A 36 2.89 12.61 6.36
N ASP A 37 1.84 11.90 6.74
CA ASP A 37 1.29 11.72 8.09
C ASP A 37 1.72 10.40 8.76
N VAL A 38 2.79 9.78 8.26
CA VAL A 38 3.41 8.59 8.86
C VAL A 38 4.56 8.96 9.80
N LEU A 39 4.54 8.39 10.99
CA LEU A 39 5.65 8.42 11.95
C LEU A 39 6.36 7.07 11.98
N VAL A 40 7.69 7.12 11.85
CA VAL A 40 8.57 5.95 11.88
C VAL A 40 9.85 6.28 12.66
N THR A 41 10.34 5.34 13.45
CA THR A 41 11.61 5.51 14.18
C THR A 41 12.79 5.12 13.29
N LYS A 42 13.98 5.64 13.61
CA LYS A 42 15.20 5.27 12.90
C LYS A 42 15.49 3.77 13.03
N GLU A 43 15.27 3.21 14.21
CA GLU A 43 15.50 1.80 14.53
C GLU A 43 14.59 0.89 13.70
N ALA A 44 13.31 1.24 13.59
CA ALA A 44 12.36 0.53 12.74
C ALA A 44 12.79 0.56 11.27
N LEU A 45 13.22 1.73 10.79
CA LEU A 45 13.69 1.88 9.42
C LEU A 45 14.95 1.04 9.14
N ASP A 46 15.95 1.11 10.02
CA ASP A 46 17.19 0.35 9.89
C ASP A 46 16.92 -1.17 9.88
N ALA A 47 16.03 -1.64 10.76
CA ALA A 47 15.63 -3.04 10.82
C ALA A 47 14.91 -3.48 9.53
N MET A 48 13.97 -2.69 9.00
CA MET A 48 13.32 -2.99 7.71
C MET A 48 14.32 -3.02 6.54
N ILE A 49 15.30 -2.10 6.51
CA ILE A 49 16.40 -2.11 5.52
C ILE A 49 17.23 -3.38 5.61
N ASN A 50 17.51 -3.87 6.82
CA ASN A 50 18.22 -5.13 7.00
C ASN A 50 17.39 -6.33 6.51
N ARG A 51 16.06 -6.33 6.72
CA ARG A 51 15.17 -7.39 6.22
C ARG A 51 15.15 -7.47 4.70
N ILE A 52 14.96 -6.35 4.00
CA ILE A 52 14.94 -6.35 2.54
C ILE A 52 16.32 -6.70 1.96
N ARG A 53 17.41 -6.28 2.63
CA ARG A 53 18.79 -6.61 2.23
C ARG A 53 19.13 -8.08 2.39
N ALA A 54 18.56 -8.75 3.40
CA ALA A 54 18.88 -10.14 3.71
C ALA A 54 18.24 -11.16 2.75
N ASN A 55 17.29 -10.73 1.90
CA ASN A 55 16.60 -11.63 0.99
C ASN A 55 16.40 -10.98 -0.40
N ASP A 56 17.21 -11.42 -1.36
CA ASP A 56 17.19 -10.94 -2.74
C ASP A 56 15.92 -11.35 -3.52
N GLU A 57 14.97 -12.10 -2.94
CA GLU A 57 13.63 -12.31 -3.53
C GLU A 57 12.66 -11.16 -3.19
N LEU A 58 12.94 -10.39 -2.14
CA LEU A 58 12.06 -9.32 -1.67
C LEU A 58 12.12 -8.08 -2.56
N ALA A 59 10.99 -7.67 -3.09
CA ALA A 59 10.83 -6.36 -3.73
C ALA A 59 10.38 -5.28 -2.74
N MET A 60 9.69 -5.68 -1.68
CA MET A 60 9.02 -4.77 -0.78
C MET A 60 8.98 -5.32 0.65
N VAL A 61 9.11 -4.42 1.64
CA VAL A 61 8.78 -4.66 3.05
C VAL A 61 7.69 -3.67 3.45
N CYS A 62 6.60 -4.20 4.04
CA CYS A 62 5.50 -3.45 4.61
C CYS A 62 5.43 -3.70 6.12
N PRO A 63 5.46 -2.65 6.95
CA PRO A 63 5.30 -2.79 8.39
C PRO A 63 3.84 -2.97 8.78
N LYS A 64 3.62 -3.46 10.01
CA LYS A 64 2.39 -3.22 10.75
C LYS A 64 2.11 -1.72 10.85
N VAL A 65 0.90 -1.31 10.54
CA VAL A 65 0.48 0.08 10.65
C VAL A 65 -0.46 0.22 11.84
N LEU A 66 -0.18 1.19 12.70
CA LEU A 66 -0.95 1.52 13.88
C LEU A 66 -1.64 2.86 13.71
N ASN A 67 -2.85 2.99 14.27
CA ASN A 67 -3.45 4.30 14.53
C ASN A 67 -2.71 4.97 15.72
N GLU A 68 -2.97 6.26 15.94
CA GLU A 68 -2.37 7.01 17.06
C GLU A 68 -2.69 6.42 18.44
N ASP A 69 -3.83 5.74 18.59
CA ASP A 69 -4.24 5.07 19.82
C ASP A 69 -3.58 3.69 20.02
N GLY A 70 -2.68 3.28 19.13
CA GLY A 70 -1.98 2.00 19.15
C GLY A 70 -2.78 0.83 18.59
N THR A 71 -4.03 1.02 18.15
CA THR A 71 -4.81 -0.03 17.50
C THR A 71 -4.31 -0.30 16.09
N ILE A 72 -4.43 -1.54 15.61
CA ILE A 72 -3.99 -1.92 14.26
C ILE A 72 -4.86 -1.26 13.20
N GLN A 73 -4.22 -0.65 12.21
CA GLN A 73 -4.85 -0.23 10.97
C GLN A 73 -4.69 -1.34 9.92
N TYR A 74 -5.76 -2.11 9.67
CA TYR A 74 -5.72 -3.22 8.72
C TYR A 74 -5.68 -2.71 7.27
N LEU A 75 -4.46 -2.59 6.72
CA LEU A 75 -4.22 -2.07 5.37
C LEU A 75 -3.77 -3.14 4.36
N VAL A 76 -3.31 -4.30 4.83
CA VAL A 76 -2.94 -5.44 3.96
C VAL A 76 -4.18 -6.05 3.33
N ARG A 77 -4.08 -6.51 2.07
CA ARG A 77 -5.18 -7.13 1.35
C ARG A 77 -4.82 -8.51 0.82
N GLN A 78 -5.72 -9.47 1.02
CA GLN A 78 -5.55 -10.83 0.52
C GLN A 78 -6.01 -10.98 -0.94
N LYS A 79 -7.13 -10.33 -1.27
CA LYS A 79 -7.77 -10.37 -2.59
C LYS A 79 -8.54 -9.08 -2.83
N LEU A 80 -9.00 -8.88 -4.06
CA LEU A 80 -9.79 -7.72 -4.45
C LEU A 80 -11.02 -8.19 -5.20
N ASP A 81 -12.16 -8.20 -4.51
CA ASP A 81 -13.47 -8.43 -5.11
C ASP A 81 -14.33 -7.17 -4.99
N VAL A 82 -15.18 -6.94 -5.98
CA VAL A 82 -16.09 -5.79 -6.01
C VAL A 82 -16.97 -5.77 -4.76
N PHE A 83 -17.49 -6.93 -4.34
CA PHE A 83 -18.34 -7.03 -3.16
C PHE A 83 -17.62 -6.63 -1.87
N ASP A 84 -16.35 -6.99 -1.69
CA ASP A 84 -15.58 -6.61 -0.49
C ASP A 84 -15.44 -5.09 -0.37
N TYR A 85 -15.21 -4.40 -1.49
CA TYR A 85 -15.19 -2.94 -1.50
C TYR A 85 -16.57 -2.34 -1.27
N MET A 86 -17.62 -2.88 -1.87
CA MET A 86 -19.00 -2.41 -1.64
C MET A 86 -19.38 -2.49 -0.15
N LEU A 87 -19.02 -3.57 0.54
CA LEU A 87 -19.27 -3.73 1.97
C LEU A 87 -18.68 -2.60 2.82
N ARG A 88 -17.58 -1.97 2.39
CA ARG A 88 -16.95 -0.83 3.08
C ARG A 88 -17.76 0.47 2.95
N PHE A 89 -18.55 0.62 1.88
CA PHE A 89 -19.41 1.79 1.66
C PHE A 89 -20.79 1.65 2.30
N ILE A 90 -21.19 0.45 2.73
CA ILE A 90 -22.48 0.24 3.40
C ILE A 90 -22.43 0.88 4.80
N PRO A 91 -23.27 1.88 5.12
CA PRO A 91 -23.19 2.59 6.40
C PRO A 91 -23.70 1.76 7.59
N PHE A 92 -24.38 0.63 7.33
CA PHE A 92 -25.03 -0.18 8.34
C PHE A 92 -24.08 -1.18 9.01
N ASN A 93 -23.81 -0.96 10.30
CA ASN A 93 -22.94 -1.83 11.12
C ASN A 93 -23.38 -3.31 11.16
N PHE A 94 -24.69 -3.59 11.13
CA PHE A 94 -25.18 -4.96 11.19
C PHE A 94 -24.80 -5.77 9.93
N VAL A 95 -24.77 -5.13 8.76
CA VAL A 95 -24.34 -5.76 7.50
C VAL A 95 -22.87 -6.13 7.60
N ARG A 96 -22.02 -5.23 8.10
CA ARG A 96 -20.60 -5.52 8.33
C ARG A 96 -20.40 -6.73 9.26
N LYS A 97 -21.19 -6.82 10.34
CA LYS A 97 -21.13 -7.97 11.26
C LYS A 97 -21.48 -9.30 10.59
N LEU A 98 -22.46 -9.29 9.67
CA LEU A 98 -22.84 -10.50 8.93
C LEU A 98 -21.69 -11.03 8.05
N PHE A 99 -20.86 -10.13 7.53
CA PHE A 99 -19.72 -10.46 6.66
C PHE A 99 -18.36 -10.34 7.37
N ASP A 100 -18.32 -10.34 8.71
CA ASP A 100 -17.09 -10.04 9.45
C ASP A 100 -15.96 -11.04 9.16
N LYS A 101 -16.26 -12.34 9.08
CA LYS A 101 -15.27 -13.36 8.68
C LYS A 101 -14.68 -13.11 7.29
N ARG A 102 -15.51 -12.66 6.35
CA ARG A 102 -15.10 -12.34 4.98
C ARG A 102 -14.22 -11.10 4.95
N LEU A 103 -14.61 -10.05 5.68
CA LEU A 103 -13.81 -8.83 5.83
C LEU A 103 -12.50 -9.10 6.55
N ALA A 104 -12.50 -9.95 7.58
CA ALA A 104 -11.30 -10.34 8.32
C ALA A 104 -10.27 -11.05 7.42
N TYR A 105 -10.73 -11.96 6.56
CA TYR A 105 -9.89 -12.61 5.55
C TYR A 105 -9.40 -11.62 4.48
N TYR A 106 -10.28 -10.76 3.97
CA TYR A 106 -9.94 -9.73 2.98
C TYR A 106 -8.87 -8.75 3.51
N GLU A 107 -8.98 -8.35 4.78
CA GLU A 107 -8.08 -7.39 5.45
C GLU A 107 -6.88 -8.06 6.16
N CYS A 108 -6.72 -9.38 6.03
CA CYS A 108 -5.65 -10.15 6.68
C CYS A 108 -5.55 -9.88 8.19
N ARG A 109 -6.69 -9.87 8.91
CA ARG A 109 -6.72 -9.55 10.35
C ARG A 109 -6.07 -10.62 11.24
N ASP A 110 -5.70 -11.75 10.67
CA ASP A 110 -5.06 -12.91 11.29
C ASP A 110 -3.53 -12.94 11.10
N LEU A 111 -2.93 -11.90 10.51
CA LEU A 111 -1.47 -11.79 10.43
C LEU A 111 -0.84 -11.84 11.83
N SER A 112 0.19 -12.67 11.96
CA SER A 112 0.88 -12.89 13.23
C SER A 112 1.60 -11.64 13.73
N ASP A 113 1.63 -11.48 15.05
CA ASP A 113 2.45 -10.50 15.75
C ASP A 113 3.84 -11.05 16.13
N GLU A 114 4.08 -12.33 15.90
CA GLU A 114 5.25 -13.06 16.36
C GLU A 114 6.20 -13.47 15.23
N GLU A 115 5.78 -13.32 13.97
CA GLU A 115 6.60 -13.67 12.81
C GLU A 115 6.34 -12.76 11.60
N THR A 116 7.36 -12.62 10.75
CA THR A 116 7.19 -11.98 9.44
C THR A 116 6.48 -12.92 8.47
N THR A 117 5.62 -12.39 7.61
CA THR A 117 4.80 -13.19 6.68
C THR A 117 4.94 -12.66 5.25
N TYR A 118 4.98 -13.54 4.25
CA TYR A 118 4.82 -13.08 2.87
C TYR A 118 3.37 -12.72 2.60
N ILE A 119 3.12 -11.50 2.15
CA ILE A 119 1.78 -11.00 1.85
C ILE A 119 1.62 -10.75 0.36
N ARG A 120 0.37 -10.74 -0.09
CA ARG A 120 0.06 -10.51 -1.50
C ARG A 120 -0.01 -9.03 -1.85
N MET A 121 -0.61 -8.20 -1.00
CA MET A 121 -0.80 -6.77 -1.26
C MET A 121 -0.56 -5.95 0.00
N GLY A 122 0.49 -5.13 -0.04
CA GLY A 122 0.75 -4.06 0.93
C GLY A 122 0.04 -2.77 0.54
N SER A 123 0.09 -1.76 1.41
CA SER A 123 -0.57 -0.48 1.20
C SER A 123 0.42 0.64 0.89
N GLY A 124 0.02 1.57 0.02
CA GLY A 124 0.80 2.77 -0.31
C GLY A 124 1.05 3.71 0.88
N CYS A 125 0.43 3.46 2.04
CA CYS A 125 0.71 4.16 3.29
C CYS A 125 2.20 4.12 3.65
N PHE A 126 2.84 2.95 3.54
CA PHE A 126 4.28 2.80 3.75
C PHE A 126 4.78 1.54 3.02
N MET A 127 5.75 1.71 2.12
CA MET A 127 6.43 0.64 1.39
C MET A 127 7.92 0.92 1.32
N LEU A 128 8.75 0.09 1.95
CA LEU A 128 10.18 0.05 1.67
C LEU A 128 10.42 -0.85 0.45
N LEU A 129 11.05 -0.32 -0.59
CA LEU A 129 11.17 -0.94 -1.90
C LEU A 129 12.63 -1.11 -2.31
N ASP A 130 12.93 -2.20 -3.03
CA ASP A 130 14.13 -2.28 -3.85
C ASP A 130 13.93 -1.42 -5.11
N THR A 131 14.75 -0.38 -5.25
CA THR A 131 14.64 0.63 -6.31
C THR A 131 14.79 -0.01 -7.69
N LYS A 132 15.71 -0.98 -7.84
CA LYS A 132 15.93 -1.63 -9.14
C LYS A 132 14.70 -2.45 -9.50
N LYS A 133 14.21 -3.28 -8.59
CA LYS A 133 13.02 -4.13 -8.83
C LYS A 133 11.78 -3.30 -9.14
N PHE A 134 11.57 -2.20 -8.42
CA PHE A 134 10.50 -1.25 -8.69
C PHE A 134 10.58 -0.70 -10.13
N ASN A 135 11.78 -0.27 -10.56
CA ASN A 135 12.00 0.25 -11.91
C ASN A 135 11.90 -0.84 -12.99
N ASP A 136 12.34 -2.07 -12.71
CA ASP A 136 12.27 -3.20 -13.64
C ASP A 136 10.82 -3.54 -14.03
N ILE A 137 9.86 -3.39 -13.12
CA ILE A 137 8.43 -3.58 -13.41
C ILE A 137 7.73 -2.31 -13.94
N GLY A 138 8.47 -1.21 -14.11
CA GLY A 138 7.97 0.07 -14.62
C GLY A 138 7.38 1.02 -13.57
N GLY A 139 7.59 0.76 -12.27
CA GLY A 139 7.09 1.58 -11.17
C GLY A 139 5.57 1.49 -10.98
N PHE A 140 4.91 2.50 -10.45
CA PHE A 140 3.44 2.57 -10.38
C PHE A 140 2.83 2.71 -11.79
N ASP A 141 1.64 2.15 -11.97
CA ASP A 141 0.86 2.34 -13.20
C ASP A 141 0.14 3.69 -13.14
N GLU A 142 0.63 4.66 -13.92
CA GLU A 142 0.16 6.05 -13.91
C GLU A 142 -1.26 6.23 -14.46
N ARG A 143 -1.91 5.15 -14.92
CA ARG A 143 -3.34 5.17 -15.23
C ARG A 143 -4.19 5.32 -13.97
N PHE A 144 -3.66 5.02 -12.79
CA PHE A 144 -4.32 5.26 -11.51
C PHE A 144 -3.90 6.64 -11.00
N PHE A 145 -4.87 7.54 -10.83
CA PHE A 145 -4.61 8.83 -10.18
C PHE A 145 -4.40 8.63 -8.66
N MET A 146 -5.26 7.82 -8.05
CA MET A 146 -5.20 7.42 -6.64
C MET A 146 -6.11 6.22 -6.44
N TYR A 147 -5.84 5.43 -5.39
CA TYR A 147 -6.43 4.12 -5.13
C TYR A 147 -6.10 3.05 -6.19
N PHE A 148 -5.89 1.82 -5.72
CA PHE A 148 -5.57 0.64 -6.52
C PHE A 148 -4.18 0.65 -7.19
N GLU A 149 -3.44 1.76 -7.21
CA GLU A 149 -2.05 1.79 -7.72
C GLU A 149 -1.10 0.91 -6.89
N ASP A 150 -1.29 0.86 -5.58
CA ASP A 150 -0.52 0.03 -4.66
C ASP A 150 -0.81 -1.45 -4.86
N ASN A 151 -2.09 -1.80 -4.99
CA ASN A 151 -2.54 -3.16 -5.28
C ASN A 151 -2.04 -3.64 -6.64
N ASP A 152 -2.11 -2.77 -7.66
CA ASP A 152 -1.57 -3.03 -8.99
C ASP A 152 -0.06 -3.29 -8.97
N LEU A 153 0.68 -2.45 -8.22
CA LEU A 153 2.12 -2.60 -8.03
C LEU A 153 2.44 -3.96 -7.39
N CYS A 154 1.72 -4.32 -6.32
CA CYS A 154 1.92 -5.59 -5.63
C CYS A 154 1.67 -6.81 -6.53
N LEU A 155 0.60 -6.78 -7.32
CA LEU A 155 0.30 -7.85 -8.27
C LEU A 155 1.32 -7.95 -9.40
N ARG A 156 1.91 -6.83 -9.85
CA ARG A 156 3.01 -6.86 -10.82
C ARG A 156 4.30 -7.41 -10.24
N PHE A 157 4.59 -7.15 -8.96
CA PHE A 157 5.68 -7.83 -8.27
C PHE A 157 5.44 -9.34 -8.18
N GLU A 158 4.22 -9.77 -7.84
CA GLU A 158 3.82 -11.19 -7.84
C GLU A 158 4.03 -11.82 -9.24
N GLN A 159 3.57 -11.16 -10.31
CA GLN A 159 3.78 -11.63 -11.69
C GLN A 159 5.27 -11.71 -12.09
N ALA A 160 6.12 -10.85 -11.53
CA ALA A 160 7.56 -10.86 -11.73
C ALA A 160 8.29 -11.90 -10.85
N GLY A 161 7.56 -12.70 -10.06
CA GLY A 161 8.11 -13.70 -9.16
C GLY A 161 8.77 -13.11 -7.91
N GLN A 162 8.48 -11.85 -7.58
CA GLN A 162 9.06 -11.15 -6.45
C GLN A 162 8.13 -11.21 -5.24
N LYS A 163 8.73 -11.18 -4.04
CA LYS A 163 8.00 -11.33 -2.77
C LYS A 163 7.84 -10.01 -2.05
N ILE A 164 6.76 -9.90 -1.29
CA ILE A 164 6.46 -8.78 -0.39
C ILE A 164 6.42 -9.32 1.03
N LEU A 165 7.24 -8.75 1.91
CA LEU A 165 7.31 -9.15 3.31
C LEU A 165 6.47 -8.20 4.18
N TYR A 166 5.58 -8.75 4.99
CA TYR A 166 4.99 -8.07 6.12
C TYR A 166 5.84 -8.30 7.37
N THR A 167 6.07 -7.24 8.15
CA THR A 167 6.75 -7.33 9.46
C THR A 167 5.91 -6.74 10.59
N PRO A 168 5.62 -7.51 11.67
CA PRO A 168 4.92 -7.00 12.84
C PRO A 168 5.84 -6.27 13.83
N PHE A 169 7.16 -6.36 13.65
CA PHE A 169 8.17 -5.96 14.64
C PHE A 169 8.59 -4.50 14.53
N GLU A 170 8.43 -3.88 13.35
CA GLU A 170 8.80 -2.49 13.07
C GLU A 170 7.54 -1.67 12.76
N PRO A 171 6.61 -1.48 13.71
CA PRO A 171 5.37 -0.78 13.43
C PRO A 171 5.61 0.69 13.06
N VAL A 172 4.77 1.21 12.19
CA VAL A 172 4.68 2.65 11.88
C VAL A 172 3.33 3.18 12.34
N ILE A 173 3.29 4.45 12.74
CA ILE A 173 2.04 5.12 13.11
C ILE A 173 1.57 5.94 11.92
N HIS A 174 0.30 5.82 11.56
CA HIS A 174 -0.32 6.61 10.51
C HIS A 174 -1.44 7.46 11.11
N ILE A 175 -1.24 8.78 11.10
CA ILE A 175 -2.18 9.79 11.64
C ILE A 175 -3.28 10.02 10.61
N TYR A 176 -4.10 8.99 10.39
CA TYR A 176 -5.10 9.03 9.33
C TYR A 176 -6.25 9.99 9.69
N GLU A 177 -6.26 11.17 9.09
CA GLU A 177 -7.41 12.07 9.18
C GLU A 177 -8.59 11.49 8.38
N LYS A 178 -9.59 10.95 9.10
CA LYS A 178 -10.84 10.35 8.54
C LYS A 178 -11.69 11.28 7.65
N ALA A 179 -11.26 12.52 7.41
CA ALA A 179 -11.99 13.53 6.63
C ALA A 179 -12.22 13.12 5.15
N ALA A 180 -11.38 12.26 4.59
CA ALA A 180 -11.45 11.85 3.17
C ALA A 180 -12.72 11.04 2.80
N HIS A 181 -13.37 10.36 3.76
CA HIS A 181 -14.46 9.41 3.47
C HIS A 181 -15.78 10.03 2.99
N LYS A 182 -15.89 11.36 2.93
CA LYS A 182 -17.12 12.07 2.52
C LYS A 182 -16.97 12.91 1.24
N SER A 183 -15.84 12.82 0.54
CA SER A 183 -15.58 13.61 -0.66
C SER A 183 -16.12 12.94 -1.92
N VAL A 184 -17.11 13.58 -2.57
CA VAL A 184 -17.64 13.14 -3.88
C VAL A 184 -16.55 13.08 -4.97
N PRO A 185 -15.63 14.07 -5.08
CA PRO A 185 -14.49 13.96 -5.98
C PRO A 185 -13.61 12.73 -5.74
N LEU A 186 -13.29 12.42 -4.47
CA LEU A 186 -12.48 11.23 -4.15
C LEU A 186 -13.22 9.94 -4.44
N PHE A 187 -14.53 9.90 -4.21
CA PHE A 187 -15.37 8.76 -4.60
C PHE A 187 -15.35 8.53 -6.12
N ASN A 188 -15.44 9.60 -6.92
CA ASN A 188 -15.35 9.47 -8.38
C ASN A 188 -13.98 8.98 -8.86
N ILE A 189 -12.89 9.44 -8.22
CA ILE A 189 -11.54 8.93 -8.47
C ILE A 189 -11.46 7.45 -8.13
N PHE A 190 -11.94 7.07 -6.95
CA PHE A 190 -12.00 5.69 -6.50
C PHE A 190 -12.74 4.79 -7.50
N MET A 191 -13.93 5.18 -7.95
CA MET A 191 -14.72 4.39 -8.91
C MET A 191 -14.01 4.25 -10.27
N LYS A 192 -13.37 5.32 -10.77
CA LYS A 192 -12.58 5.25 -12.02
C LYS A 192 -11.37 4.34 -11.87
N SER A 193 -10.64 4.43 -10.77
CA SER A 193 -9.50 3.56 -10.47
C SER A 193 -9.93 2.11 -10.31
N MET A 194 -11.03 1.85 -9.60
CA MET A 194 -11.61 0.51 -9.46
C MET A 194 -11.95 -0.09 -10.83
N TYR A 195 -12.64 0.65 -11.70
CA TYR A 195 -12.96 0.22 -13.06
C TYR A 195 -11.71 -0.12 -13.88
N ARG A 196 -10.67 0.74 -13.82
CA ARG A 196 -9.38 0.49 -14.48
C ARG A 196 -8.69 -0.76 -13.94
N PHE A 197 -8.73 -0.95 -12.63
CA PHE A 197 -8.12 -2.09 -11.95
C PHE A 197 -8.77 -3.41 -12.40
N PHE A 198 -10.10 -3.51 -12.29
CA PHE A 198 -10.81 -4.73 -12.68
C PHE A 198 -10.80 -5.00 -14.18
N ASN A 199 -10.73 -3.96 -15.04
CA ASN A 199 -10.47 -4.18 -16.47
C ASN A 199 -9.06 -4.73 -16.76
N LYS A 200 -8.05 -4.34 -15.96
CA LYS A 200 -6.68 -4.83 -16.12
C LYS A 200 -6.50 -6.25 -15.59
N TRP A 201 -7.07 -6.55 -14.41
CA TRP A 201 -6.81 -7.78 -13.66
C TRP A 201 -7.96 -8.80 -13.71
N GLY A 202 -9.05 -8.46 -14.39
CA GLY A 202 -10.26 -9.27 -14.48
C GLY A 202 -11.26 -8.94 -13.38
N TRP A 203 -12.54 -8.88 -13.75
CA TRP A 203 -13.64 -8.60 -12.84
C TRP A 203 -13.91 -9.79 -11.91
N ARG A 204 -13.85 -9.55 -10.60
CA ARG A 204 -14.19 -10.52 -9.56
C ARG A 204 -15.26 -9.93 -8.67
N PHE A 205 -16.45 -10.53 -8.69
CA PHE A 205 -17.58 -9.98 -7.95
C PHE A 205 -17.69 -10.54 -6.53
N PHE A 206 -17.17 -11.75 -6.24
CA PHE A 206 -17.28 -12.45 -4.96
C PHE A 206 -16.00 -13.21 -4.61
#